data_AF-A0A3N2KK89-F1
#
_entry.id   AF-A0A3N2KK89-F1
#
_cell.length_a   1.000
_cell.length_b   1.000
_cell.length_c   1.000
_cell.angle_alpha   90.00
_cell.angle_beta   90.00
_cell.angle_gamma   90.00
#
_symmetry.space_group_name_H-M   'P 1'
#
loop_
_entity.id
_entity.type
_entity.pdbx_description
1 polymer ?
#
loop_
_entity_poly.entity_id
_entity_poly.type
_entity_poly.pdbx_seq_one_letter_code
_entity_poly.pdbx_strand_id
1 'polypeptide(L)'
;MATMKSNNAAIAAMQQMLQERCIAEPTFAIKMANPSKSMEGAVNYLCVQIQKSGLCCIDDATVMNILVHYYPKYNIIPSYLTA
;
A
#
# COMPACT_ATOMS: atom_id res chain seq x y z
N MET A 1 9.55 1.65 -31.17
CA MET A 1 9.85 0.84 -29.97
C MET A 1 9.38 1.65 -28.77
N ALA A 2 8.15 1.39 -28.31
CA ALA A 2 7.53 2.20 -27.26
C ALA A 2 8.23 1.91 -25.93
N THR A 3 8.71 2.97 -25.28
CA THR A 3 9.23 2.95 -23.92
C THR A 3 8.13 2.48 -22.97
N MET A 4 8.06 1.16 -22.74
CA MET A 4 7.30 0.58 -21.64
C MET A 4 7.98 1.01 -20.35
N LYS A 5 7.55 2.16 -19.83
CA LYS A 5 7.95 2.71 -18.54
C LYS A 5 7.84 1.57 -17.52
N SER A 6 8.95 1.25 -16.85
CA SER A 6 9.18 0.13 -15.92
C SER A 6 8.30 0.14 -14.66
N ASN A 7 7.09 0.71 -14.73
CA ASN A 7 6.16 0.81 -13.62
C ASN A 7 5.29 -0.46 -13.53
N ASN A 8 4.98 -1.14 -14.63
CA ASN A 8 4.05 -2.28 -14.58
C ASN A 8 4.53 -3.46 -13.72
N ALA A 9 5.83 -3.78 -13.75
CA ALA A 9 6.38 -4.88 -12.94
C ALA A 9 6.36 -4.56 -11.44
N ALA A 10 6.73 -3.33 -11.08
CA ALA A 10 6.69 -2.87 -9.69
C ALA A 10 5.25 -2.78 -9.17
N ILE A 11 4.32 -2.26 -9.99
CA ILE A 11 2.89 -2.23 -9.67
C ILE A 11 2.34 -3.65 -9.49
N ALA A 12 2.67 -4.58 -10.38
CA ALA A 12 2.22 -5.98 -10.31
C ALA A 12 2.75 -6.68 -9.04
N ALA A 13 4.04 -6.51 -8.73
CA ALA A 13 4.62 -7.05 -7.51
C ALA A 13 3.90 -6.51 -6.26
N MET A 14 3.62 -5.21 -6.22
CA MET A 14 2.88 -4.59 -5.11
C MET A 14 1.45 -5.12 -4.99
N GLN A 15 0.78 -5.32 -6.12
CA GLN A 15 -0.57 -5.89 -6.14
C GLN A 15 -0.58 -7.32 -5.58
N GLN A 16 0.42 -8.14 -5.93
CA GLN A 16 0.57 -9.50 -5.39
C GLN A 16 0.83 -9.48 -3.89
N MET A 17 1.77 -8.66 -3.41
CA MET A 17 2.08 -8.54 -1.98
C MET A 17 0.86 -8.11 -1.17
N LEU A 18 0.06 -7.17 -1.68
CA LEU A 18 -1.16 -6.72 -1.05
C LEU A 18 -2.25 -7.81 -1.03
N GLN A 19 -2.35 -8.62 -2.09
CA GLN A 19 -3.26 -9.78 -2.11
C GLN A 19 -2.84 -10.84 -1.09
N GLU A 20 -1.56 -11.20 -1.03
CA GLU A 20 -1.03 -12.15 -0.04
C GLU A 20 -1.32 -11.69 1.39
N ARG A 21 -1.27 -10.37 1.64
CA ARG A 21 -1.67 -9.80 2.94
C ARG A 21 -3.16 -9.75 3.19
N CYS A 22 -3.99 -9.53 2.18
CA CYS A 22 -5.45 -9.70 2.35
C CYS A 22 -5.79 -11.13 2.78
N ILE A 23 -5.03 -12.13 2.29
CA ILE A 23 -5.20 -13.54 2.66
C ILE A 23 -4.66 -13.80 4.08
N ALA A 24 -3.46 -13.29 4.39
CA ALA A 24 -2.84 -13.50 5.71
C ALA A 24 -3.51 -12.69 6.83
N GLU A 25 -4.02 -11.49 6.54
CA GLU A 25 -4.70 -10.61 7.48
C GLU A 25 -6.05 -10.10 6.91
N PRO A 26 -7.17 -10.74 7.28
CA PRO A 26 -8.49 -10.34 6.79
C PRO A 26 -8.90 -8.92 7.20
N THR A 27 -8.33 -8.39 8.29
CA THR A 27 -8.51 -6.99 8.72
C THR A 27 -7.88 -5.98 7.77
N PHE A 28 -6.86 -6.38 7.00
CA PHE A 28 -6.27 -5.56 5.94
C PHE A 28 -7.20 -5.50 4.72
N ALA A 29 -7.89 -6.59 4.39
CA ALA A 29 -8.89 -6.62 3.32
C ALA A 29 -10.06 -5.64 3.58
N ILE A 30 -10.51 -5.53 4.83
CA ILE A 30 -11.54 -4.55 5.23
C ILE A 30 -11.06 -3.11 4.99
N LYS A 31 -9.77 -2.82 5.16
CA LYS A 31 -9.20 -1.49 4.90
C LYS A 31 -8.98 -1.21 3.42
N MET A 32 -8.64 -2.24 2.64
CA MET A 32 -8.60 -2.18 1.18
C MET A 32 -9.99 -1.92 0.59
N ALA A 33 -11.06 -2.37 1.27
CA ALA A 33 -12.43 -2.05 0.89
C ALA A 33 -12.83 -0.59 1.19
N ASN A 34 -11.94 0.23 1.75
CA ASN A 34 -12.21 1.65 1.98
C ASN A 34 -12.26 2.39 0.62
N PRO A 35 -13.42 2.92 0.19
CA PRO A 35 -13.54 3.61 -1.09
C PRO A 35 -12.71 4.90 -1.17
N SER A 36 -12.26 5.44 -0.04
CA SER A 36 -11.35 6.58 0.02
C SER A 36 -9.88 6.23 -0.21
N LYS A 37 -9.51 4.93 -0.26
CA LYS A 37 -8.12 4.47 -0.45
C LYS A 37 -8.03 3.39 -1.52
N SER A 38 -7.68 3.81 -2.72
CA SER A 38 -7.51 2.91 -3.86
C SER A 38 -6.14 2.23 -3.89
N MET A 39 -6.10 1.02 -4.46
CA MET A 39 -4.87 0.26 -4.72
C MET A 39 -3.81 1.10 -5.46
N GLU A 40 -4.24 1.84 -6.47
CA GLU A 40 -3.37 2.71 -7.27
C GLU A 40 -2.74 3.84 -6.42
N GLY A 41 -3.49 4.33 -5.43
CA GLY A 41 -3.00 5.32 -4.47
C GLY A 41 -1.96 4.77 -3.50
N ALA A 42 -2.13 3.52 -3.05
CA ALA A 42 -1.14 2.84 -2.20
C ALA A 42 0.19 2.62 -2.93
N VAL A 43 0.11 2.16 -4.18
CA VAL A 43 1.25 1.95 -5.07
C VAL A 43 1.97 3.27 -5.37
N ASN A 44 1.23 4.33 -5.68
CA ASN A 44 1.81 5.65 -5.92
C ASN A 44 2.48 6.22 -4.66
N TYR A 45 1.83 6.09 -3.50
CA TYR A 45 2.40 6.52 -2.22
C TYR A 45 3.72 5.81 -1.94
N LEU A 46 3.77 4.50 -2.17
CA LEU A 46 4.97 3.71 -1.98
C LEU A 46 6.10 4.12 -2.94
N CYS A 47 5.80 4.33 -4.22
CA CYS A 47 6.77 4.83 -5.20
C CYS A 47 7.36 6.19 -4.77
N VAL A 48 6.52 7.10 -4.28
CA VAL A 48 6.96 8.40 -3.75
C VAL A 48 7.84 8.24 -2.52
N GLN A 49 7.51 7.34 -1.59
CA GLN A 49 8.34 7.08 -0.40
C GLN A 49 9.70 6.49 -0.77
N ILE A 50 9.75 5.55 -1.71
CA ILE A 50 11.01 4.98 -2.20
C ILE A 50 11.86 6.07 -2.85
N GLN A 51 11.27 6.86 -3.75
CA GLN A 51 11.99 7.96 -4.40
C GLN A 51 12.54 8.97 -3.38
N LYS A 52 11.76 9.30 -2.35
CA LYS A 52 12.20 10.18 -1.25
C LYS A 52 13.33 9.57 -0.41
N SER A 53 13.29 8.27 -0.18
CA SER A 53 14.31 7.57 0.61
C SER A 53 15.67 7.44 -0.12
N GLY A 54 15.69 7.63 -1.44
CA GLY A 54 16.89 7.43 -2.26
C GLY A 54 17.32 5.96 -2.39
N LEU A 55 16.51 5.02 -1.90
CA LEU A 55 16.79 3.59 -1.94
C LEU A 55 16.50 3.03 -3.34
N CYS A 56 17.50 2.36 -3.92
CA CYS A 56 17.35 1.65 -5.19
C CYS A 56 16.66 0.28 -4.99
N CYS A 57 16.82 -0.31 -3.81
CA CYS A 57 16.28 -1.61 -3.45
C CYS A 57 15.59 -1.48 -2.09
N ILE A 58 14.39 -2.04 -2.00
CA ILE A 58 13.59 -2.07 -0.77
C ILE A 58 13.17 -3.51 -0.51
N ASP A 59 13.33 -3.94 0.72
CA ASP A 59 12.89 -5.25 1.20
C ASP A 59 11.39 -5.26 1.54
N ASP A 60 10.85 -6.46 1.71
CA ASP A 60 9.45 -6.69 2.05
C ASP A 60 9.01 -5.95 3.33
N ALA A 61 9.87 -5.90 4.35
CA ALA A 61 9.54 -5.23 5.61
C ALA A 61 9.45 -3.71 5.43
N THR A 62 10.30 -3.12 4.59
CA THR A 62 10.22 -1.70 4.23
C THR A 62 8.92 -1.39 3.47
N VAL A 63 8.54 -2.25 2.51
CA VAL A 63 7.25 -2.14 1.79
C VAL A 63 6.08 -2.19 2.77
N MET A 64 6.10 -3.16 3.69
CA MET A 64 5.07 -3.30 4.72
C MET A 64 5.00 -2.07 5.61
N ASN A 65 6.15 -1.53 6.04
CA ASN A 65 6.17 -0.35 6.89
C ASN A 65 5.52 0.85 6.19
N ILE A 66 5.81 1.06 4.91
CA ILE A 66 5.20 2.13 4.12
C ILE A 66 3.68 1.89 3.93
N LEU A 67 3.28 0.66 3.64
CA LEU A 67 1.88 0.29 3.44
C LEU A 67 1.05 0.40 4.72
N VAL A 68 1.59 0.10 5.91
CA VAL A 68 0.85 0.30 7.17
C VAL A 68 0.67 1.78 7.50
N HIS A 69 1.54 2.68 7.02
CA HIS A 69 1.30 4.12 7.10
C HIS A 69 0.17 4.56 6.16
N TYR A 70 0.11 3.97 4.96
CA TYR A 70 -0.97 4.24 4.02
C TYR A 70 -2.31 3.62 4.48
N TYR A 71 -2.28 2.43 5.08
CA TYR A 71 -3.44 1.75 5.67
C TYR A 71 -3.25 1.64 7.20
N PRO A 72 -3.45 2.74 7.95
CA PRO A 72 -3.16 2.81 9.38
C PRO A 72 -3.85 1.70 10.15
N LYS A 73 -3.13 1.06 11.09
CA LYS A 73 -3.64 -0.08 11.89
C LYS A 73 -4.96 0.22 12.61
N TYR A 74 -5.20 1.47 12.97
CA TYR A 74 -6.44 1.93 13.57
C TYR A 74 -7.15 2.88 12.60
N ASN A 75 -8.40 2.57 12.25
CA ASN A 75 -9.32 3.63 11.89
C ASN A 75 -9.61 4.30 13.23
N ILE A 76 -9.03 5.47 13.48
CA ILE A 76 -9.37 6.26 14.65
C ILE A 76 -10.82 6.67 14.39
N ILE A 77 -11.79 5.84 14.80
CA ILE A 77 -13.17 6.29 14.97
C ILE A 77 -13.05 7.29 16.12
N PRO A 78 -13.19 8.59 15.85
CA PRO A 78 -13.17 9.53 16.93
C PRO A 78 -14.31 9.18 17.87
N SER A 79 -14.04 9.17 19.17
CA SER A 79 -14.97 8.72 20.21
C SER A 79 -16.34 9.40 20.17
N TYR A 80 -16.47 10.53 19.47
CA TYR A 80 -17.74 11.24 19.24
C TYR A 80 -18.68 10.59 18.21
N LEU A 81 -18.26 9.54 17.49
CA LEU A 81 -19.10 8.81 16.51
C LEU A 81 -19.66 7.49 17.04
N THR A 82 -19.40 7.13 18.30
CA THR A 82 -19.95 5.91 18.94
C THR A 82 -21.19 6.15 19.81
N ALA A 83 -21.74 7.37 19.79
CA ALA A 83 -22.93 7.77 20.54
C ALA A 83 -24.22 7.50 19.76
#